data_AF-A0A1Q4W7K7-F1
#
_entry.id   AF-A0A1Q4W7K7-F1
#
_cell.length_a   1.000
_cell.length_b   1.000
_cell.length_c   1.000
_cell.angle_alpha   90.00
_cell.angle_beta   90.00
_cell.angle_gamma   90.00
#
_symmetry.space_group_name_H-M   'P 1'
#
loop_
_entity.id
_entity.type
_entity.pdbx_description
1 polymer ?
#
loop_
_entity_poly.entity_id
_entity_poly.type
_entity_poly.pdbx_seq_one_letter_code
_entity_poly.pdbx_strand_id
1 'polypeptide(L)'
;MALVVAGVWAVLRGRQHLTPVLTSLQGLPADERVVLFLRAFSDDPGFSRVAALRWFRLLFTSLLPTPAHLRTEEDQVGRAVAPFGRMVALGRPSDRLPRLGAERSYASDETWRTEVLAALDRAALVLLVAGAGRSLAWEVDQVLGRDAPTRLVLVVSRDRNQYGQFRESLGDRFPNGLPDYPSARMRHRLLRGRYVRAAIWFDGDWTPHWEMLDGRFPLIGLARRTQRALPRALRTVYQRADVPARLTPTTPRPWAVKLSVPLIAAFWLIPLALPVLAVILADAVNAALSGPFGAPAGTGTDASGDSFAIGHNNVLDLLSTAWPMWLWMAVVAACGYRVWRGGPYVIMMARIQGVFVPVYLLAFILATLPAYARLAFVTSGLLVLVVLSMPVAAMLLIRRDVRDWVDSRL
;
A
#
# COMPACT_ATOMS: atom_id res chain seq x y z
N MET A 1 -3.80 6.79 -19.75
CA MET A 1 -4.33 7.48 -18.54
C MET A 1 -5.82 7.27 -18.34
N ALA A 2 -6.68 7.51 -19.35
CA ALA A 2 -8.13 7.28 -19.25
C ALA A 2 -8.50 5.87 -18.75
N LEU A 3 -7.85 4.81 -19.26
CA LEU A 3 -8.06 3.43 -18.80
C LEU A 3 -7.73 3.21 -17.32
N VAL A 4 -6.70 3.88 -16.78
CA VAL A 4 -6.34 3.78 -15.37
C VAL A 4 -7.40 4.45 -14.51
N VAL A 5 -7.86 5.64 -14.89
CA VAL A 5 -8.93 6.36 -14.19
C VAL A 5 -10.24 5.57 -14.24
N ALA A 6 -10.60 5.03 -15.41
CA ALA A 6 -11.78 4.19 -15.59
C ALA A 6 -11.69 2.90 -14.74
N GLY A 7 -10.52 2.25 -14.71
CA GLY A 7 -10.29 1.07 -13.87
C GLY A 7 -10.39 1.38 -12.37
N VAL A 8 -9.80 2.50 -11.90
CA VAL A 8 -9.95 2.97 -10.53
C VAL A 8 -11.43 3.22 -10.20
N TRP A 9 -12.14 3.92 -11.08
CA TRP A 9 -13.56 4.20 -10.91
C TRP A 9 -14.39 2.91 -10.84
N ALA A 10 -14.17 1.97 -11.76
CA ALA A 10 -14.88 0.69 -11.81
C ALA A 10 -14.63 -0.14 -10.53
N VAL A 11 -13.40 -0.19 -10.03
CA VAL A 11 -13.07 -0.89 -8.77
C VAL A 11 -13.78 -0.23 -7.59
N LEU A 12 -13.72 1.11 -7.47
CA LEU A 12 -14.39 1.82 -6.38
C LEU A 12 -15.90 1.61 -6.44
N ARG A 13 -16.49 1.70 -7.64
CA ARG A 13 -17.93 1.49 -7.84
C ARG A 13 -18.35 0.05 -7.52
N GLY A 14 -17.58 -0.93 -7.98
CA GLY A 14 -17.80 -2.35 -7.65
C GLY A 14 -17.75 -2.60 -6.15
N ARG A 15 -16.79 -2.02 -5.43
CA ARG A 15 -16.72 -2.12 -3.97
C ARG A 15 -17.94 -1.50 -3.28
N GLN A 16 -18.47 -0.38 -3.79
CA GLN A 16 -19.69 0.23 -3.24
C GLN A 16 -20.89 -0.70 -3.38
N HIS A 17 -21.04 -1.38 -4.53
CA HIS A 17 -22.11 -2.37 -4.73
C HIS A 17 -21.99 -3.60 -3.83
N LEU A 18 -20.77 -3.97 -3.44
CA LEU A 18 -20.51 -5.08 -2.52
C LEU A 18 -20.53 -4.69 -1.05
N THR A 19 -20.65 -3.39 -0.74
CA THR A 19 -20.66 -2.93 0.65
C THR A 19 -22.03 -3.21 1.26
N PRO A 20 -22.13 -3.98 2.35
CA PRO A 20 -23.41 -4.26 2.98
C PRO A 20 -24.00 -2.98 3.57
N VAL A 21 -25.33 -2.90 3.49
CA VAL A 21 -26.12 -1.84 4.14
C VAL A 21 -26.76 -2.44 5.38
N LEU A 22 -26.59 -1.76 6.51
CA LEU A 22 -27.23 -2.14 7.76
C LEU A 22 -28.69 -1.74 7.71
N THR A 23 -29.57 -2.64 8.14
CA THR A 23 -31.00 -2.33 8.32
C THR A 23 -31.19 -1.25 9.38
N SER A 24 -30.51 -1.39 10.52
CA SER A 24 -30.58 -0.46 11.66
C SER A 24 -29.29 -0.56 12.47
N LEU A 25 -28.91 0.53 13.15
CA LEU A 25 -27.83 0.51 14.15
C LEU A 25 -28.30 -0.13 15.46
N GLN A 26 -29.59 0.00 15.79
CA GLN A 26 -30.22 -0.69 16.94
C GLN A 26 -30.20 -2.21 16.78
N GLY A 27 -30.43 -2.69 15.55
CA GLY A 27 -30.55 -4.11 15.22
C GLY A 27 -29.23 -4.90 15.14
N LEU A 28 -28.09 -4.33 15.54
CA LEU A 28 -26.81 -5.03 15.53
C LEU A 28 -26.77 -6.16 16.60
N PRO A 29 -26.13 -7.31 16.36
CA PRO A 29 -26.01 -8.40 17.34
C PRO A 29 -25.37 -7.95 18.65
N ALA A 30 -25.94 -8.32 19.80
CA ALA A 30 -25.54 -7.81 21.12
C ALA A 30 -24.07 -8.12 21.50
N ASP A 31 -23.54 -9.21 20.97
CA ASP A 31 -22.16 -9.69 21.14
C ASP A 31 -21.13 -8.94 20.28
N GLU A 32 -21.57 -8.19 19.27
CA GLU A 32 -20.68 -7.48 18.36
C GLU A 32 -20.25 -6.12 18.94
N ARG A 33 -18.94 -5.91 19.11
CA ARG A 33 -18.38 -4.61 19.49
C ARG A 33 -18.45 -3.63 18.33
N VAL A 34 -18.86 -2.40 18.62
CA VAL A 34 -19.09 -1.36 17.61
C VAL A 34 -18.19 -0.14 17.84
N VAL A 35 -17.70 0.44 16.74
CA VAL A 35 -17.08 1.76 16.72
C VAL A 35 -18.02 2.72 16.01
N LEU A 36 -18.59 3.67 16.74
CA LEU A 36 -19.49 4.65 16.15
C LEU A 36 -18.70 5.78 15.50
N PHE A 37 -18.95 6.04 14.22
CA PHE A 37 -18.32 7.11 13.48
C PHE A 37 -19.31 8.24 13.19
N LEU A 38 -19.22 9.32 13.98
CA LEU A 38 -20.04 10.52 13.89
C LEU A 38 -19.34 11.58 13.05
N ARG A 39 -20.03 12.10 12.04
CA ARG A 39 -19.54 13.16 11.16
C ARG A 39 -20.68 13.89 10.49
N ALA A 40 -20.44 15.16 10.14
CA ALA A 40 -21.34 15.87 9.26
C ALA A 40 -21.30 15.26 7.85
N PHE A 41 -22.46 15.11 7.20
CA PHE A 41 -22.51 14.57 5.83
C PHE A 41 -21.74 15.42 4.80
N SER A 42 -21.50 16.71 5.10
CA SER A 42 -20.67 17.61 4.28
C SER A 42 -19.21 17.17 4.19
N ASP A 43 -18.74 16.33 5.13
CA ASP A 43 -17.37 15.82 5.18
C ASP A 43 -17.19 14.49 4.42
N ASP A 44 -18.28 13.81 4.07
CA ASP A 44 -18.27 12.54 3.32
C ASP A 44 -17.44 12.56 2.02
N PRO A 45 -17.50 13.60 1.16
CA PRO A 45 -16.68 13.67 -0.04
C PRO A 45 -15.18 13.72 0.27
N GLY A 46 -14.79 14.31 1.40
CA GLY A 46 -13.39 14.38 1.84
C GLY A 46 -12.88 13.03 2.33
N PHE A 47 -13.70 12.33 3.13
CA PHE A 47 -13.40 10.98 3.61
C PHE A 47 -13.39 9.92 2.51
N SER A 48 -14.18 10.13 1.45
CA SER A 48 -14.22 9.26 0.26
C SER A 48 -13.01 9.42 -0.68
N ARG A 49 -12.07 10.33 -0.37
CA ARG A 49 -10.88 10.57 -1.22
C ARG A 49 -9.93 9.38 -1.18
N VAL A 50 -9.35 9.08 -2.35
CA VAL A 50 -8.47 7.94 -2.58
C VAL A 50 -7.06 8.43 -2.93
N ALA A 51 -6.03 7.82 -2.32
CA ALA A 51 -4.65 8.25 -2.52
C ALA A 51 -4.13 8.05 -3.96
N ALA A 52 -4.69 7.08 -4.71
CA ALA A 52 -4.33 6.77 -6.10
C ALA A 52 -4.55 7.90 -7.10
N LEU A 53 -5.51 8.81 -6.85
CA LEU A 53 -5.84 9.91 -7.75
C LEU A 53 -4.85 11.08 -7.67
N ARG A 54 -3.73 10.95 -6.94
CA ARG A 54 -2.71 11.99 -6.82
C ARG A 54 -1.80 11.98 -8.05
N TRP A 55 -2.11 12.88 -9.01
CA TRP A 55 -1.54 12.98 -10.36
C TRP A 55 0.00 12.97 -10.42
N PHE A 56 0.67 13.52 -9.40
CA PHE A 56 2.14 13.56 -9.32
C PHE A 56 2.80 12.16 -9.27
N ARG A 57 2.08 11.14 -8.81
CA ARG A 57 2.61 9.78 -8.69
C ARG A 57 2.59 9.00 -10.00
N LEU A 58 1.56 9.20 -10.82
CA LEU A 58 1.42 8.54 -12.13
C LEU A 58 2.51 9.00 -13.11
N LEU A 59 2.96 10.25 -12.99
CA LEU A 59 4.00 10.84 -13.86
C LEU A 59 5.43 10.35 -13.54
N PHE A 60 5.77 10.12 -12.26
CA PHE A 60 7.17 9.87 -11.87
C PHE A 60 7.53 8.39 -11.62
N THR A 61 6.56 7.48 -11.57
CA THR A 61 6.85 6.13 -11.06
C THR A 61 6.51 4.97 -12.00
N SER A 62 5.87 5.19 -13.17
CA SER A 62 5.43 4.11 -14.09
C SER A 62 4.72 2.93 -13.38
N LEU A 63 4.16 3.18 -12.20
CA LEU A 63 3.68 2.18 -11.25
C LEU A 63 2.16 2.23 -11.21
N LEU A 64 1.51 1.13 -11.60
CA LEU A 64 0.06 0.99 -11.56
C LEU A 64 -0.49 1.22 -10.12
N PRO A 65 -1.68 1.84 -9.97
CA PRO A 65 -2.33 1.99 -8.68
C PRO A 65 -2.55 0.62 -8.04
N THR A 66 -2.44 0.57 -6.71
CA THR A 66 -2.55 -0.70 -5.97
C THR A 66 -3.85 -0.73 -5.17
N PRO A 67 -4.37 -1.91 -4.75
CA PRO A 67 -5.55 -1.98 -3.90
C PRO A 67 -5.43 -1.11 -2.63
N ALA A 68 -4.23 -1.04 -2.05
CA ALA A 68 -3.95 -0.17 -0.91
C ALA A 68 -4.02 1.33 -1.26
N HIS A 69 -3.67 1.73 -2.49
CA HIS A 69 -3.86 3.11 -2.97
C HIS A 69 -5.31 3.43 -3.32
N LEU A 70 -6.14 2.40 -3.55
CA LEU A 70 -7.58 2.51 -3.85
C LEU A 70 -8.45 2.58 -2.59
N ARG A 71 -7.85 2.69 -1.41
CA ARG A 71 -8.59 2.87 -0.16
C ARG A 71 -8.94 4.33 0.05
N THR A 72 -10.18 4.55 0.47
CA THR A 72 -10.63 5.86 0.93
C THR A 72 -9.95 6.22 2.25
N GLU A 73 -9.95 7.49 2.64
CA GLU A 73 -9.47 7.89 3.97
C GLU A 73 -10.33 7.24 5.07
N GLU A 74 -11.65 7.15 4.86
CA GLU A 74 -12.56 6.45 5.77
C GLU A 74 -12.22 4.96 5.93
N ASP A 75 -11.94 4.26 4.82
CA ASP A 75 -11.56 2.85 4.81
C ASP A 75 -10.20 2.60 5.50
N GLN A 76 -9.33 3.61 5.53
CA GLN A 76 -8.10 3.57 6.33
C GLN A 76 -8.36 3.82 7.82
N VAL A 77 -9.30 4.70 8.17
CA VAL A 77 -9.72 4.94 9.56
C VAL A 77 -10.41 3.68 10.11
N GLY A 78 -11.35 3.10 9.36
CA GLY A 78 -12.06 1.88 9.76
C GLY A 78 -11.12 0.71 10.05
N ARG A 79 -10.10 0.51 9.20
CA ARG A 79 -9.06 -0.51 9.46
C ARG A 79 -8.18 -0.20 10.65
N ALA A 80 -7.93 1.07 10.95
CA ALA A 80 -7.19 1.41 12.15
C ALA A 80 -8.02 1.02 13.38
N VAL A 81 -9.30 1.37 13.44
CA VAL A 81 -10.14 1.10 14.62
C VAL A 81 -10.80 -0.28 14.66
N ALA A 82 -10.59 -1.12 13.65
CA ALA A 82 -11.08 -2.50 13.62
C ALA A 82 -10.81 -3.34 14.89
N PRO A 83 -9.69 -3.18 15.63
CA PRO A 83 -9.47 -3.90 16.89
C PRO A 83 -10.49 -3.58 17.99
N PHE A 84 -11.09 -2.39 17.95
CA PHE A 84 -12.13 -1.97 18.90
C PHE A 84 -13.51 -2.53 18.53
N GLY A 85 -13.76 -2.76 17.24
CA GLY A 85 -15.04 -3.25 16.76
C GLY A 85 -15.34 -2.87 15.32
N ARG A 86 -16.53 -3.26 14.87
CA ARG A 86 -17.09 -2.92 13.56
C ARG A 86 -17.42 -1.43 13.49
N MET A 87 -16.87 -0.73 12.50
CA MET A 87 -17.11 0.71 12.35
C MET A 87 -18.43 0.97 11.64
N VAL A 88 -19.36 1.65 12.31
CA VAL A 88 -20.70 1.97 11.80
C VAL A 88 -20.95 3.47 11.78
N ALA A 89 -21.82 3.92 10.89
CA ALA A 89 -22.24 5.32 10.79
C ALA A 89 -23.65 5.43 10.23
N LEU A 90 -24.27 6.61 10.38
CA LEU A 90 -25.41 6.97 9.55
C LEU A 90 -24.95 7.38 8.15
N GLY A 91 -25.67 6.90 7.14
CA GLY A 91 -25.55 7.35 5.77
C GLY A 91 -26.47 8.53 5.47
N ARG A 92 -26.14 9.32 4.45
CA ARG A 92 -27.05 10.36 3.95
C ARG A 92 -28.20 9.67 3.19
N PRO A 93 -29.48 9.92 3.53
CA PRO A 93 -30.61 9.24 2.88
C PRO A 93 -30.66 9.38 1.34
N SER A 94 -30.07 10.45 0.79
CA SER A 94 -29.99 10.68 -0.66
C SER A 94 -28.80 10.00 -1.36
N ASP A 95 -27.94 9.28 -0.64
CA ASP A 95 -26.84 8.53 -1.25
C ASP A 95 -27.41 7.32 -2.04
N ARG A 96 -27.12 7.26 -3.35
CA ARG A 96 -27.58 6.14 -4.22
C ARG A 96 -26.87 4.81 -3.95
N LEU A 97 -25.66 4.86 -3.39
CA LEU A 97 -24.88 3.70 -2.98
C LEU A 97 -24.16 4.02 -1.67
N PRO A 98 -23.91 3.02 -0.81
CA PRO A 98 -23.09 3.21 0.37
C PRO A 98 -21.67 3.64 0.01
N ARG A 99 -21.13 4.55 0.80
CA ARG A 99 -19.72 4.94 0.68
C ARG A 99 -18.84 3.86 1.32
N LEU A 100 -17.57 3.87 0.94
CA LEU A 100 -16.59 2.90 1.42
C LEU A 100 -15.99 3.38 2.74
N GLY A 101 -15.94 2.49 3.74
CA GLY A 101 -15.40 2.81 5.06
C GLY A 101 -16.27 2.20 6.15
N ALA A 102 -17.00 3.04 6.88
CA ALA A 102 -18.01 2.59 7.85
C ALA A 102 -19.17 1.91 7.13
N GLU A 103 -19.72 0.86 7.74
CA GLU A 103 -21.00 0.32 7.30
C GLU A 103 -22.12 1.24 7.75
N ARG A 104 -23.13 1.39 6.88
CA ARG A 104 -24.13 2.45 7.02
C ARG A 104 -25.51 1.88 7.23
N SER A 105 -26.23 2.45 8.18
CA SER A 105 -27.69 2.44 8.20
C SER A 105 -28.19 3.79 7.70
N TYR A 106 -29.37 3.80 7.08
CA TYR A 106 -30.04 4.99 6.58
C TYR A 106 -31.34 5.15 7.34
N ALA A 107 -31.46 6.26 8.06
CA ALA A 107 -32.62 6.57 8.88
C ALA A 107 -33.30 7.85 8.39
N SER A 108 -34.59 7.99 8.69
CA SER A 108 -35.36 9.19 8.39
C SER A 108 -35.08 10.30 9.42
N ASP A 109 -35.56 11.51 9.15
CA ASP A 109 -35.38 12.68 10.04
C ASP A 109 -36.03 12.47 11.43
N GLU A 110 -37.00 11.57 11.53
CA GLU A 110 -37.70 11.20 12.76
C GLU A 110 -36.95 10.10 13.55
N THR A 111 -36.25 9.20 12.86
CA THR A 111 -35.69 7.96 13.47
C THR A 111 -34.19 8.01 13.71
N TRP A 112 -33.45 8.89 13.03
CA TRP A 112 -31.98 8.93 13.10
C TRP A 112 -31.44 9.18 14.52
N ARG A 113 -32.11 9.98 15.35
CA ARG A 113 -31.65 10.25 16.72
C ARG A 113 -31.65 8.98 17.56
N THR A 114 -32.73 8.19 17.47
CA THR A 114 -32.86 6.92 18.19
C THR A 114 -31.78 5.93 17.76
N GLU A 115 -31.49 5.86 16.45
CA GLU A 115 -30.40 5.05 15.91
C GLU A 115 -29.02 5.47 16.46
N VAL A 116 -28.74 6.78 16.53
CA VAL A 116 -27.49 7.29 17.08
C VAL A 116 -27.36 6.98 18.57
N LEU A 117 -28.43 7.18 19.36
CA LEU A 117 -28.41 6.92 20.80
C LEU A 117 -28.12 5.44 21.09
N ALA A 118 -28.81 4.53 20.40
CA ALA A 118 -28.57 3.10 20.57
C ALA A 118 -27.16 2.67 20.15
N ALA A 119 -26.62 3.28 19.09
CA ALA A 119 -25.25 3.02 18.68
C ALA A 119 -24.23 3.58 19.69
N LEU A 120 -24.49 4.75 20.29
CA LEU A 120 -23.64 5.36 21.31
C LEU A 120 -23.57 4.50 22.57
N ASP A 121 -24.70 3.97 23.03
CA ASP A 121 -24.76 3.14 24.26
C ASP A 121 -23.97 1.84 24.13
N ARG A 122 -23.78 1.37 22.89
CA ARG A 122 -23.07 0.12 22.56
C ARG A 122 -21.66 0.33 22.05
N ALA A 123 -21.26 1.59 21.81
CA ALA A 123 -19.98 1.89 21.22
C ALA A 123 -18.82 1.59 22.19
N ALA A 124 -17.90 0.73 21.76
CA ALA A 124 -16.62 0.53 22.44
C ALA A 124 -15.68 1.73 22.23
N LEU A 125 -15.86 2.44 21.10
CA LEU A 125 -15.13 3.66 20.75
C LEU A 125 -16.06 4.57 19.93
N VAL A 126 -16.02 5.87 20.19
CA VAL A 126 -16.71 6.89 19.41
C VAL A 126 -15.68 7.75 18.69
N LEU A 127 -15.73 7.73 17.36
CA LEU A 127 -14.96 8.61 16.50
C LEU A 127 -15.84 9.78 16.08
N LEU A 128 -15.57 10.97 16.60
CA LEU A 128 -16.34 12.18 16.29
C LEU A 128 -15.50 13.12 15.42
N VAL A 129 -15.96 13.43 14.21
CA VAL A 129 -15.25 14.37 13.34
C VAL A 129 -15.51 15.80 13.78
N ALA A 130 -14.43 16.56 13.99
CA ALA A 130 -14.47 18.00 14.28
C ALA A 130 -14.81 18.79 13.00
N GLY A 131 -16.07 18.67 12.58
CA GLY A 131 -16.62 19.28 11.37
C GLY A 131 -17.56 20.44 11.68
N ALA A 132 -18.34 20.84 10.67
CA ALA A 132 -19.39 21.84 10.82
C ALA A 132 -20.72 21.25 10.34
N GLY A 133 -21.73 21.23 11.20
CA GLY A 133 -23.03 20.65 10.89
C GLY A 133 -24.11 21.04 11.90
N ARG A 134 -25.34 21.19 11.42
CA ARG A 134 -26.49 21.59 12.26
C ARG A 134 -26.85 20.56 13.34
N SER A 135 -26.71 19.26 13.03
CA SER A 135 -26.97 18.17 13.98
C SER A 135 -25.81 17.91 14.95
N LEU A 136 -24.60 18.39 14.61
CA LEU A 136 -23.36 18.04 15.32
C LEU A 136 -23.37 18.53 16.77
N ALA A 137 -23.99 19.67 17.05
CA ALA A 137 -24.15 20.18 18.41
C ALA A 137 -24.91 19.19 19.30
N TRP A 138 -26.04 18.67 18.82
CA TRP A 138 -26.79 17.65 19.55
C TRP A 138 -25.98 16.36 19.71
N GLU A 139 -25.30 15.90 18.65
CA GLU A 139 -24.44 14.71 18.71
C GLU A 139 -23.32 14.86 19.77
N VAL A 140 -22.69 16.05 19.84
CA VAL A 140 -21.70 16.39 20.88
C VAL A 140 -22.33 16.33 22.26
N ASP A 141 -23.50 16.93 22.47
CA ASP A 141 -24.17 16.91 23.78
C ASP A 141 -24.47 15.48 24.23
N GLN A 142 -24.90 14.61 23.32
CA GLN A 142 -25.14 13.20 23.61
C GLN A 142 -23.87 12.43 23.95
N VAL A 143 -22.76 12.72 23.28
CA VAL A 143 -21.46 12.10 23.57
C VAL A 143 -20.93 12.55 24.93
N LEU A 144 -20.99 13.84 25.21
CA LEU A 144 -20.49 14.42 26.46
C LEU A 144 -21.35 13.98 27.67
N GLY A 145 -22.67 13.93 27.52
CA GLY A 145 -23.59 13.52 28.58
C GLY A 145 -23.45 12.07 29.05
N ARG A 146 -22.70 11.22 28.33
CA ARG A 146 -22.39 9.84 28.73
C ARG A 146 -21.16 9.72 29.63
N ASP A 147 -20.43 10.81 29.83
CA ASP A 147 -19.26 10.91 30.72
C ASP A 147 -18.24 9.76 30.53
N ALA A 148 -17.95 9.42 29.27
CA ALA A 148 -17.01 8.37 28.91
C ALA A 148 -15.86 8.89 28.02
N PRO A 149 -15.06 9.88 28.49
CA PRO A 149 -14.05 10.56 27.67
C PRO A 149 -12.98 9.60 27.10
N THR A 150 -12.65 8.53 27.82
CA THR A 150 -11.66 7.53 27.38
C THR A 150 -12.11 6.73 26.16
N ARG A 151 -13.40 6.74 25.83
CA ARG A 151 -13.98 6.12 24.63
C ARG A 151 -14.13 7.10 23.47
N LEU A 152 -13.84 8.39 23.67
CA LEU A 152 -13.99 9.42 22.65
C LEU A 152 -12.66 9.73 21.97
N VAL A 153 -12.68 9.75 20.63
CA VAL A 153 -11.59 10.29 19.82
C VAL A 153 -12.17 11.32 18.85
N LEU A 154 -11.73 12.56 18.97
CA LEU A 154 -12.02 13.60 17.99
C LEU A 154 -11.08 13.47 16.79
N VAL A 155 -11.65 13.39 15.59
CA VAL A 155 -10.91 13.33 14.33
C VAL A 155 -10.90 14.71 13.70
N VAL A 156 -9.71 15.31 13.57
CA VAL A 156 -9.54 16.61 12.92
C VAL A 156 -9.35 16.42 11.43
N SER A 157 -10.28 16.95 10.64
CA SER A 157 -10.31 16.83 9.17
C SER A 157 -9.99 18.16 8.46
N ARG A 158 -9.80 18.08 7.13
CA ARG A 158 -9.58 19.18 6.17
C ARG A 158 -8.38 20.08 6.50
N ASP A 159 -8.57 21.09 7.36
CA ASP A 159 -7.65 22.17 7.65
C ASP A 159 -7.84 22.78 9.05
N ARG A 160 -6.99 23.76 9.39
CA ARG A 160 -7.04 24.50 10.65
C ARG A 160 -8.33 25.28 10.83
N ASN A 161 -8.94 25.77 9.75
CA ASN A 161 -10.10 26.66 9.84
C ASN A 161 -11.35 25.88 10.25
N GLN A 162 -11.55 24.68 9.68
CA GLN A 162 -12.66 23.81 10.09
C GLN A 162 -12.58 23.44 11.58
N TYR A 163 -11.39 23.05 12.05
CA TYR A 163 -11.19 22.79 13.47
C TYR A 163 -11.39 24.04 14.34
N GLY A 164 -10.90 25.19 13.88
CA GLY A 164 -11.08 26.47 14.57
C GLY A 164 -12.55 26.81 14.78
N GLN A 165 -13.37 26.67 13.73
CA GLN A 165 -14.83 26.89 13.80
C GLN A 165 -15.52 25.89 14.72
N PHE A 166 -15.15 24.61 14.66
CA PHE A 166 -15.68 23.60 15.59
C PHE A 166 -15.34 23.95 17.03
N ARG A 167 -14.08 24.33 17.28
CA ARG A 167 -13.61 24.71 18.61
C ARG A 167 -14.30 25.97 19.14
N GLU A 168 -14.48 26.98 18.30
CA GLU A 168 -15.15 28.23 18.68
C GLU A 168 -16.64 28.01 18.99
N SER A 169 -17.31 27.11 18.27
CA SER A 169 -18.75 26.87 18.44
C SER A 169 -19.10 25.86 19.53
N LEU A 170 -18.25 24.86 19.75
CA LEU A 170 -18.56 23.71 20.61
C LEU A 170 -17.47 23.42 21.65
N GLY A 171 -16.34 24.13 21.63
CA GLY A 171 -15.21 23.90 22.53
C GLY A 171 -15.57 24.09 24.00
N ASP A 172 -16.39 25.09 24.32
CA ASP A 172 -16.82 25.40 25.69
C ASP A 172 -17.71 24.31 26.30
N ARG A 173 -18.25 23.40 25.48
CA ARG A 173 -19.03 22.26 25.97
C ARG A 173 -18.14 21.18 26.57
N PHE A 174 -16.88 21.10 26.16
CA PHE A 174 -15.93 20.12 26.70
C PHE A 174 -15.44 20.60 28.07
N PRO A 175 -15.45 19.76 29.12
CA PRO A 175 -15.13 20.20 30.48
C PRO A 175 -13.76 20.88 30.64
N ASN A 176 -12.72 20.36 29.99
CA ASN A 176 -11.37 20.97 29.97
C ASN A 176 -11.09 21.70 28.66
N GLY A 177 -12.14 22.04 27.92
CA GLY A 177 -12.05 22.66 26.61
C GLY A 177 -11.36 21.79 25.56
N LEU A 178 -10.92 22.44 24.49
CA LEU A 178 -10.25 21.81 23.36
C LEU A 178 -8.92 22.53 23.06
N PRO A 179 -7.86 21.77 22.71
CA PRO A 179 -6.52 22.32 22.51
C PRO A 179 -6.44 23.23 21.28
N ASP A 180 -5.52 24.19 21.29
CA ASP A 180 -5.24 24.99 20.10
C ASP A 180 -4.67 24.14 18.97
N TYR A 181 -5.00 24.50 17.72
CA TYR A 181 -4.38 23.87 16.57
C TYR A 181 -2.86 24.16 16.59
N PRO A 182 -1.98 23.16 16.59
CA PRO A 182 -0.54 23.38 16.70
C PRO A 182 0.01 24.21 15.52
N SER A 183 1.00 25.07 15.77
CA SER A 183 1.66 25.83 14.70
C SER A 183 2.24 24.86 13.66
N ALA A 184 1.91 25.08 12.39
CA ALA A 184 2.33 24.19 11.31
C ALA A 184 3.87 24.22 11.15
N ARG A 185 4.55 23.13 11.52
CA ARG A 185 5.96 22.93 11.17
C ARG A 185 6.10 22.97 9.64
N MET A 186 7.23 23.42 9.10
CA MET A 186 7.46 23.56 7.64
C MET A 186 7.09 22.28 6.85
N ARG A 187 7.34 21.10 7.43
CA ARG A 187 6.91 19.77 6.94
C ARG A 187 5.40 19.60 6.74
N HIS A 188 4.54 20.27 7.51
CA HIS A 188 3.08 20.18 7.41
C HIS A 188 2.55 20.97 6.20
N ARG A 189 3.20 22.08 5.82
CA ARG A 189 2.84 22.85 4.61
C ARG A 189 3.11 22.05 3.33
N LEU A 190 4.18 21.27 3.31
CA LEU A 190 4.55 20.41 2.17
C LEU A 190 3.68 19.15 2.06
N LEU A 191 2.91 18.81 3.11
CA LEU A 191 2.08 17.60 3.20
C LEU A 191 0.56 17.87 3.07
N ARG A 192 0.18 18.95 2.40
CA ARG A 192 -1.20 19.46 2.22
C ARG A 192 -2.23 18.50 1.59
N GLY A 193 -1.92 17.24 1.30
CA GLY A 193 -2.81 16.34 0.56
C GLY A 193 -3.64 15.32 1.37
N ARG A 194 -3.86 15.45 2.69
CA ARG A 194 -4.67 14.51 3.48
C ARG A 194 -5.99 15.13 3.94
N TYR A 195 -7.04 14.31 4.02
CA TYR A 195 -8.29 14.78 4.61
C TYR A 195 -8.27 14.62 6.14
N VAL A 196 -7.79 13.49 6.67
CA VAL A 196 -7.61 13.27 8.12
C VAL A 196 -6.23 13.76 8.55
N ARG A 197 -6.19 14.74 9.47
CA ARG A 197 -4.97 15.49 9.84
C ARG A 197 -4.43 15.15 11.21
N ALA A 198 -5.31 15.05 12.20
CA ALA A 198 -4.95 14.79 13.59
C ALA A 198 -6.05 13.98 14.26
N ALA A 199 -5.71 13.42 15.41
CA ALA A 199 -6.67 12.85 16.34
C ALA A 199 -6.45 13.49 17.72
N ILE A 200 -7.53 13.73 18.46
CA ILE A 200 -7.48 14.17 19.84
C ILE A 200 -8.18 13.10 20.66
N TRP A 201 -7.54 12.66 21.74
CA TRP A 201 -8.12 11.70 22.69
C TRP A 201 -8.09 12.31 24.08
N PHE A 202 -8.88 11.74 25.00
CA PHE A 202 -9.08 12.32 26.32
C PHE A 202 -8.68 11.35 27.44
N ASP A 203 -8.23 11.92 28.55
CA ASP A 203 -8.11 11.23 29.84
C ASP A 203 -9.46 11.09 30.53
N GLY A 204 -9.49 10.34 31.64
CA GLY A 204 -10.71 10.12 32.42
C GLY A 204 -11.31 11.41 33.00
N ASP A 205 -10.51 12.46 33.11
CA ASP A 205 -10.87 13.79 33.62
C ASP A 205 -11.19 14.80 32.51
N TRP A 206 -11.36 14.35 31.26
CA TRP A 206 -11.54 15.18 30.07
C TRP A 206 -10.30 15.97 29.61
N THR A 207 -9.10 15.71 30.13
CA THR A 207 -7.88 16.36 29.64
C THR A 207 -7.58 15.96 28.18
N PRO A 208 -7.51 16.90 27.23
CA PRO A 208 -7.34 16.59 25.81
C PRO A 208 -5.87 16.43 25.41
N HIS A 209 -5.59 15.43 24.58
CA HIS A 209 -4.26 15.14 24.03
C HIS A 209 -4.27 15.18 22.51
N TRP A 210 -3.52 16.10 21.92
CA TRP A 210 -3.46 16.27 20.46
C TRP A 210 -2.34 15.44 19.83
N GLU A 211 -2.68 14.65 18.82
CA GLU A 211 -1.72 13.88 18.05
C GLU A 211 -1.83 14.12 16.54
N MET A 212 -0.74 14.63 15.95
CA MET A 212 -0.67 14.83 14.50
C MET A 212 -0.42 13.52 13.77
N LEU A 213 -1.22 13.25 12.74
CA LEU A 213 -1.07 12.05 11.92
C LEU A 213 -0.02 12.24 10.82
N ASP A 214 0.85 13.24 10.96
CA ASP A 214 1.86 13.59 9.98
C ASP A 214 3.06 12.63 10.01
N GLY A 215 2.99 11.60 9.15
CA GLY A 215 4.05 10.59 9.06
C GLY A 215 5.46 11.17 8.81
N ARG A 216 6.47 10.46 9.31
CA ARG A 216 7.88 10.89 9.47
C ARG A 216 8.65 11.24 8.17
N PHE A 217 8.16 10.93 6.96
CA PHE A 217 8.92 11.05 5.70
C PHE A 217 8.10 11.62 4.52
N PRO A 218 8.26 12.90 4.12
CA PRO A 218 7.33 13.54 3.19
C PRO A 218 7.35 12.97 1.76
N LEU A 219 8.48 12.43 1.31
CA LEU A 219 8.71 12.03 -0.08
C LEU A 219 8.21 10.61 -0.43
N ILE A 220 8.03 9.74 0.57
CA ILE A 220 7.61 8.34 0.34
C ILE A 220 6.12 8.23 0.67
N GLY A 221 5.28 8.47 -0.34
CA GLY A 221 3.82 8.39 -0.29
C GLY A 221 3.29 6.98 -0.02
N LEU A 222 3.45 6.51 1.22
CA LEU A 222 2.92 5.21 1.66
C LEU A 222 1.39 5.21 1.58
N ALA A 223 0.84 4.29 0.77
CA ALA A 223 -0.60 4.03 0.57
C ALA A 223 -1.47 3.91 1.83
N ARG A 224 -0.84 3.55 2.95
CA ARG A 224 -1.48 3.14 4.20
C ARG A 224 -1.08 4.03 5.35
N ARG A 225 -1.13 5.34 5.11
CA ARG A 225 -0.54 6.29 6.05
C ARG A 225 -1.46 6.53 7.23
N THR A 226 -2.75 6.73 7.00
CA THR A 226 -3.75 6.93 8.08
C THR A 226 -3.94 5.64 8.88
N GLN A 227 -4.07 4.50 8.18
CA GLN A 227 -4.14 3.16 8.80
C GLN A 227 -2.95 2.85 9.72
N ARG A 228 -1.76 3.41 9.45
CA ARG A 228 -0.56 3.18 10.29
C ARG A 228 -0.30 4.31 11.28
N ALA A 229 -0.67 5.55 10.95
CA ALA A 229 -0.43 6.70 11.80
C ALA A 229 -1.44 6.74 12.94
N LEU A 230 -2.72 6.43 12.68
CA LEU A 230 -3.78 6.51 13.67
C LEU A 230 -3.55 5.55 14.85
N PRO A 231 -3.21 4.25 14.66
CA PRO A 231 -2.89 3.38 15.80
C PRO A 231 -1.66 3.81 16.61
N ARG A 232 -0.72 4.54 16.00
CA ARG A 232 0.44 5.09 16.74
C ARG A 232 0.06 6.31 17.56
N ALA A 233 -0.71 7.23 16.97
CA ALA A 233 -1.24 8.40 17.65
C ALA A 233 -2.16 8.02 18.82
N LEU A 234 -2.95 6.97 18.64
CA LEU A 234 -3.89 6.48 19.64
C LEU A 234 -3.32 5.40 20.55
N ARG A 235 -1.99 5.22 20.63
CA ARG A 235 -1.38 4.10 21.38
C ARG A 235 -1.94 3.95 22.79
N THR A 236 -2.13 5.06 23.50
CA THR A 236 -2.71 5.10 24.84
C THR A 236 -4.16 4.59 24.86
N VAL A 237 -4.98 4.97 23.88
CA VAL A 237 -6.38 4.51 23.75
C VAL A 237 -6.44 3.00 23.52
N TYR A 238 -5.54 2.45 22.71
CA TYR A 238 -5.46 0.99 22.50
C TYR A 238 -5.07 0.24 23.77
N GLN A 239 -4.10 0.79 24.52
CA GLN A 239 -3.66 0.21 25.78
C GLN A 239 -4.78 0.23 26.84
N ARG A 240 -5.53 1.34 26.93
CA ARG A 240 -6.67 1.47 27.85
C ARG A 240 -7.80 0.50 27.54
N ALA A 241 -8.08 0.28 26.26
CA ALA A 241 -9.12 -0.63 25.81
C ALA A 241 -8.67 -2.10 25.76
N ASP A 242 -7.41 -2.39 26.12
CA ASP A 242 -6.80 -3.72 26.05
C ASP A 242 -6.98 -4.40 24.67
N VAL A 243 -6.79 -3.61 23.59
CA VAL A 243 -6.89 -4.10 22.22
C VAL A 243 -5.54 -4.02 21.50
N PRO A 244 -5.21 -5.00 20.65
CA PRO A 244 -3.94 -5.01 19.95
C PRO A 244 -3.86 -3.86 18.93
N ALA A 245 -2.77 -3.09 18.97
CA ALA A 245 -2.49 -2.02 17.99
C ALA A 245 -2.36 -2.51 16.54
N ARG A 246 -2.22 -3.82 16.34
CA ARG A 246 -2.34 -4.48 15.03
C ARG A 246 -3.04 -5.82 15.21
N LEU A 247 -4.08 -6.04 14.41
CA LEU A 247 -4.55 -7.40 14.16
C LEU A 247 -3.46 -8.12 13.37
N THR A 248 -2.83 -9.10 13.99
CA THR A 248 -1.98 -10.03 13.27
C THR A 248 -2.87 -10.89 12.39
N PRO A 249 -2.66 -10.90 11.06
CA PRO A 249 -3.45 -11.74 10.18
C PRO A 249 -3.27 -13.20 10.57
N THR A 250 -4.37 -13.86 10.92
CA THR A 250 -4.42 -15.28 11.30
C THR A 250 -4.39 -16.21 10.09
N THR A 251 -4.61 -15.67 8.88
CA THR A 251 -4.62 -16.45 7.65
C THR A 251 -3.23 -17.07 7.38
N PRO A 252 -3.14 -18.41 7.28
CA PRO A 252 -1.88 -19.06 6.96
C PRO A 252 -1.44 -18.68 5.55
N ARG A 253 -0.13 -18.66 5.32
CA ARG A 253 0.43 -18.30 4.02
C ARG A 253 0.08 -19.37 2.97
N PRO A 254 -0.61 -19.02 1.86
CA PRO A 254 -0.94 -19.97 0.81
C PRO A 254 0.32 -20.55 0.18
N TRP A 255 0.27 -21.84 -0.19
CA TRP A 255 1.36 -22.51 -0.90
C TRP A 255 1.68 -21.82 -2.24
N ALA A 256 0.66 -21.27 -2.89
CA ALA A 256 0.81 -20.52 -4.14
C ALA A 256 1.78 -19.34 -3.97
N VAL A 257 1.75 -18.66 -2.82
CA VAL A 257 2.73 -17.61 -2.50
C VAL A 257 4.12 -18.20 -2.27
N LYS A 258 4.22 -19.35 -1.59
CA LYS A 258 5.52 -20.01 -1.33
C LYS A 258 6.19 -20.48 -2.62
N LEU A 259 5.43 -20.96 -3.60
CA LEU A 259 5.93 -21.43 -4.91
C LEU A 259 6.20 -20.28 -5.89
N SER A 260 5.39 -19.23 -5.88
CA SER A 260 5.60 -18.08 -6.78
C SER A 260 6.85 -17.28 -6.44
N VAL A 261 7.28 -17.20 -5.17
CA VAL A 261 8.53 -16.51 -4.78
C VAL A 261 9.77 -17.08 -5.50
N PRO A 262 10.09 -18.39 -5.40
CA PRO A 262 11.25 -18.96 -6.09
C PRO A 262 11.08 -18.94 -7.61
N LEU A 263 9.87 -19.11 -8.14
CA LEU A 263 9.62 -18.99 -9.58
C LEU A 263 9.95 -17.60 -10.11
N ILE A 264 9.48 -16.55 -9.41
CA ILE A 264 9.80 -15.17 -9.75
C ILE A 264 11.30 -14.91 -9.61
N ALA A 265 11.95 -15.39 -8.54
CA ALA A 265 13.39 -15.24 -8.37
C ALA A 265 14.17 -15.92 -9.51
N ALA A 266 13.83 -17.16 -9.84
CA ALA A 266 14.43 -17.92 -10.93
C ALA A 266 14.26 -17.19 -12.28
N PHE A 267 13.08 -16.64 -12.55
CA PHE A 267 12.81 -15.83 -13.75
C PHE A 267 13.75 -14.62 -13.88
N TRP A 268 14.09 -13.95 -12.78
CA TRP A 268 15.02 -12.81 -12.82
C TRP A 268 16.49 -13.22 -12.89
N LEU A 269 16.84 -14.39 -12.36
CA LEU A 269 18.21 -14.85 -12.23
C LEU A 269 18.69 -15.67 -13.43
N ILE A 270 17.82 -16.48 -14.04
CA ILE A 270 18.17 -17.39 -15.14
C ILE A 270 18.59 -16.65 -16.42
N PRO A 271 17.88 -15.60 -16.89
CA PRO A 271 18.30 -14.84 -18.07
C PRO A 271 19.63 -14.11 -17.89
N LEU A 272 20.07 -13.94 -16.64
CA LEU A 272 21.32 -13.30 -16.28
C LEU A 272 22.47 -14.32 -16.18
N ALA A 273 22.17 -15.53 -15.69
CA ALA A 273 23.14 -16.63 -15.59
C ALA A 273 23.45 -17.31 -16.93
N LEU A 274 22.45 -17.50 -17.80
CA LEU A 274 22.60 -18.19 -19.09
C LEU A 274 23.60 -17.54 -20.06
N PRO A 275 23.60 -16.21 -20.32
CA PRO A 275 24.61 -15.60 -21.19
C PRO A 275 26.01 -15.70 -20.61
N VAL A 276 26.17 -15.55 -19.29
CA VAL A 276 27.48 -15.72 -18.63
C VAL A 276 27.98 -17.15 -18.81
N LEU A 277 27.12 -18.15 -18.61
CA LEU A 277 27.44 -19.55 -18.86
C LEU A 277 27.77 -19.82 -20.34
N ALA A 278 27.03 -19.22 -21.26
CA ALA A 278 27.26 -19.38 -22.70
C ALA A 278 28.58 -18.76 -23.16
N VAL A 279 28.98 -17.62 -22.60
CA VAL A 279 30.30 -17.02 -22.84
C VAL A 279 31.41 -17.91 -22.29
N ILE A 280 31.29 -18.40 -21.05
CA ILE A 280 32.25 -19.33 -20.46
C ILE A 280 32.38 -20.62 -21.30
N LEU A 281 31.26 -21.15 -21.78
CA LEU A 281 31.24 -22.36 -22.60
C LEU A 281 31.85 -22.11 -23.98
N ALA A 282 31.52 -20.99 -24.63
CA ALA A 282 32.08 -20.62 -25.93
C ALA A 282 33.60 -20.43 -25.84
N ASP A 283 34.08 -19.84 -24.75
CA ASP A 283 35.51 -19.66 -24.50
C ASP A 283 36.22 -20.99 -24.22
N ALA A 284 35.60 -21.87 -23.40
CA ALA A 284 36.12 -23.22 -23.16
C ALA A 284 36.18 -24.05 -24.45
N VAL A 285 35.18 -23.95 -25.33
CA VAL A 285 35.18 -24.61 -26.64
C VAL A 285 36.26 -24.03 -27.55
N ASN A 286 36.43 -22.71 -27.59
CA ASN A 286 37.48 -22.07 -28.38
C ASN A 286 38.88 -22.49 -27.90
N ALA A 287 39.11 -22.53 -26.58
CA ALA A 287 40.36 -23.01 -25.99
C ALA A 287 40.62 -24.49 -26.31
N ALA A 288 39.60 -25.35 -26.29
CA ALA A 288 39.72 -26.76 -26.65
C ALA A 288 40.02 -26.97 -28.13
N LEU A 289 39.41 -26.18 -29.01
CA LEU A 289 39.70 -26.17 -30.45
C LEU A 289 41.09 -25.60 -30.78
N SER A 290 41.59 -24.72 -29.91
CA SER A 290 42.95 -24.14 -29.97
C SER A 290 44.02 -25.04 -29.31
N GLY A 291 43.65 -26.24 -28.87
CA GLY A 291 44.56 -27.22 -28.25
C GLY A 291 45.67 -27.72 -29.19
N PRO A 292 46.69 -28.41 -28.65
CA PRO A 292 48.11 -28.33 -29.05
C PRO A 292 48.50 -28.96 -30.40
N PHE A 293 47.55 -29.34 -31.24
CA PHE A 293 47.80 -29.98 -32.53
C PHE A 293 47.69 -29.06 -33.75
N GLY A 294 47.49 -27.76 -33.53
CA GLY A 294 47.44 -26.74 -34.58
C GLY A 294 48.75 -25.97 -34.78
N ALA A 295 49.79 -26.65 -35.30
CA ALA A 295 50.81 -26.16 -36.26
C ALA A 295 52.26 -26.56 -35.94
N PRO A 296 52.96 -27.21 -36.90
CA PRO A 296 54.37 -26.92 -37.14
C PRO A 296 54.56 -26.11 -38.44
N ALA A 297 55.39 -25.07 -38.30
CA ALA A 297 56.23 -24.42 -39.30
C ALA A 297 55.59 -23.63 -40.47
N GLY A 298 55.95 -22.35 -40.59
CA GLY A 298 56.03 -21.67 -41.89
C GLY A 298 55.77 -20.16 -41.90
N THR A 299 56.84 -19.39 -41.70
CA THR A 299 57.11 -18.06 -42.34
C THR A 299 56.14 -16.90 -42.15
N GLY A 300 56.56 -15.98 -41.26
CA GLY A 300 56.59 -14.52 -41.41
C GLY A 300 55.47 -13.84 -42.20
N THR A 301 54.60 -13.14 -41.49
CA THR A 301 54.19 -11.76 -41.83
C THR A 301 53.50 -11.15 -40.63
N ASP A 302 53.94 -9.95 -40.24
CA ASP A 302 53.37 -9.14 -39.18
C ASP A 302 51.88 -8.88 -39.47
N ALA A 303 51.02 -9.59 -38.74
CA ALA A 303 49.63 -9.24 -38.59
C ALA A 303 49.31 -9.32 -37.11
N SER A 304 49.07 -8.15 -36.51
CA SER A 304 48.51 -7.95 -35.18
C SER A 304 47.16 -8.66 -35.06
N GLY A 305 47.20 -9.97 -34.83
CA GLY A 305 46.06 -10.77 -34.42
C GLY A 305 46.02 -10.77 -32.91
N ASP A 306 45.07 -10.03 -32.34
CA ASP A 306 44.70 -10.09 -30.92
C ASP A 306 44.33 -11.53 -30.54
N SER A 307 45.32 -12.32 -30.15
CA SER A 307 45.10 -13.59 -29.48
C SER A 307 44.55 -13.27 -28.08
N PHE A 308 43.25 -13.46 -27.92
CA PHE A 308 42.49 -13.21 -26.69
C PHE A 308 42.90 -14.22 -25.59
N ALA A 309 44.09 -14.03 -25.02
CA ALA A 309 44.53 -14.72 -23.82
C ALA A 309 43.90 -14.02 -22.60
N ILE A 310 42.94 -14.67 -21.94
CA ILE A 310 42.29 -14.14 -20.74
C ILE A 310 43.28 -14.21 -19.58
N GLY A 311 44.11 -13.16 -19.44
CA GLY A 311 44.86 -12.92 -18.21
C GLY A 311 43.91 -12.63 -17.04
N HIS A 312 44.35 -12.87 -15.80
CA HIS A 312 43.57 -12.58 -14.57
C HIS A 312 42.94 -11.17 -14.53
N ASN A 313 43.53 -10.20 -15.25
CA ASN A 313 43.02 -8.84 -15.40
C ASN A 313 41.70 -8.76 -16.16
N ASN A 314 41.43 -9.67 -17.12
CA ASN A 314 40.18 -9.68 -17.92
C ASN A 314 38.97 -10.16 -17.11
N VAL A 315 39.16 -11.01 -16.09
CA VAL A 315 38.07 -11.44 -15.19
C VAL A 315 37.67 -10.31 -14.25
N LEU A 316 38.65 -9.57 -13.73
CA LEU A 316 38.42 -8.37 -12.90
C LEU A 316 37.75 -7.24 -13.70
N ASP A 317 38.12 -7.05 -14.97
CA ASP A 317 37.48 -6.08 -15.86
C ASP A 317 36.05 -6.49 -16.25
N LEU A 318 35.80 -7.77 -16.49
CA LEU A 318 34.45 -8.29 -16.71
C LEU A 318 33.57 -8.09 -15.47
N LEU A 319 34.12 -8.34 -14.27
CA LEU A 319 33.41 -8.15 -13.00
C LEU A 319 33.14 -6.67 -12.69
N SER A 320 34.09 -5.77 -12.99
CA SER A 320 33.95 -4.32 -12.79
C SER A 320 32.95 -3.72 -13.78
N THR A 321 32.95 -4.16 -15.03
CA THR A 321 32.00 -3.74 -16.07
C THR A 321 30.58 -4.28 -15.81
N ALA A 322 30.46 -5.41 -15.10
CA ALA A 322 29.19 -6.01 -14.69
C ALA A 322 28.59 -5.40 -13.39
N TRP A 323 29.08 -4.26 -12.88
CA TRP A 323 28.49 -3.62 -11.68
C TRP A 323 26.98 -3.34 -11.75
N PRO A 324 26.35 -3.01 -12.92
CA PRO A 324 24.90 -2.86 -13.01
C PRO A 324 24.17 -4.18 -12.77
N MET A 325 24.82 -5.29 -13.13
CA MET A 325 24.35 -6.66 -12.93
C MET A 325 24.35 -7.02 -11.43
N TRP A 326 25.42 -6.67 -10.71
CA TRP A 326 25.50 -6.87 -9.25
C TRP A 326 24.49 -6.02 -8.48
N LEU A 327 24.30 -4.75 -8.89
CA LEU A 327 23.26 -3.88 -8.34
C LEU A 327 21.87 -4.49 -8.57
N TRP A 328 21.63 -5.03 -9.78
CA TRP A 328 20.38 -5.70 -10.12
C TRP A 328 20.15 -6.97 -9.28
N MET A 329 21.17 -7.82 -9.12
CA MET A 329 21.13 -9.00 -8.25
C MET A 329 20.77 -8.63 -6.81
N ALA A 330 21.35 -7.56 -6.27
CA ALA A 330 21.01 -7.05 -4.94
C ALA A 330 19.56 -6.55 -4.86
N VAL A 331 19.06 -5.87 -5.90
CA VAL A 331 17.65 -5.45 -6.00
C VAL A 331 16.72 -6.66 -6.06
N VAL A 332 17.03 -7.68 -6.87
CA VAL A 332 16.26 -8.92 -6.99
C VAL A 332 16.28 -9.70 -5.68
N ALA A 333 17.42 -9.81 -5.01
CA ALA A 333 17.53 -10.46 -3.70
C ALA A 333 16.74 -9.70 -2.62
N ALA A 334 16.83 -8.37 -2.59
CA ALA A 334 16.04 -7.54 -1.67
C ALA A 334 14.53 -7.62 -1.96
N CYS A 335 14.14 -7.64 -3.24
CA CYS A 335 12.77 -7.86 -3.67
C CYS A 335 12.30 -9.25 -3.28
N GLY A 336 13.01 -10.32 -3.66
CA GLY A 336 12.74 -11.71 -3.31
C GLY A 336 12.62 -11.90 -1.80
N TYR A 337 13.54 -11.33 -1.02
CA TYR A 337 13.48 -11.33 0.44
C TYR A 337 12.24 -10.60 0.99
N ARG A 338 11.83 -9.48 0.38
CA ARG A 338 10.61 -8.77 0.80
C ARG A 338 9.32 -9.46 0.33
N VAL A 339 9.31 -10.15 -0.83
CA VAL A 339 8.23 -11.08 -1.22
C VAL A 339 8.18 -12.23 -0.22
N TRP A 340 9.34 -12.75 0.17
CA TRP A 340 9.47 -13.83 1.13
C TRP A 340 9.02 -13.41 2.53
N ARG A 341 9.34 -12.20 3.00
CA ARG A 341 8.78 -11.63 4.24
C ARG A 341 7.28 -11.28 4.14
N GLY A 342 6.64 -11.56 3.02
CA GLY A 342 5.20 -11.49 2.86
C GLY A 342 4.67 -10.07 2.82
N GLY A 343 5.48 -9.12 2.34
CA GLY A 343 5.00 -7.78 2.09
C GLY A 343 4.00 -7.80 0.92
N PRO A 344 2.71 -7.51 1.10
CA PRO A 344 1.71 -7.51 0.01
C PRO A 344 2.05 -6.50 -1.10
N TYR A 345 2.90 -5.52 -0.80
CA TYR A 345 3.49 -4.58 -1.75
C TYR A 345 4.37 -5.27 -2.79
N VAL A 346 5.13 -6.31 -2.42
CA VAL A 346 6.15 -6.90 -3.30
C VAL A 346 5.59 -8.00 -4.18
N ILE A 347 4.56 -8.72 -3.72
CA ILE A 347 3.80 -9.66 -4.56
C ILE A 347 3.16 -8.95 -5.74
N MET A 348 2.62 -7.76 -5.49
CA MET A 348 2.02 -6.94 -6.52
C MET A 348 3.05 -6.23 -7.41
N MET A 349 4.20 -5.82 -6.86
CA MET A 349 5.30 -5.35 -7.70
C MET A 349 5.87 -6.43 -8.60
N ALA A 350 5.96 -7.68 -8.11
CA ALA A 350 6.34 -8.80 -8.95
C ALA A 350 5.38 -8.98 -10.14
N ARG A 351 4.07 -8.76 -9.94
CA ARG A 351 3.08 -8.79 -11.04
C ARG A 351 3.28 -7.69 -12.10
N ILE A 352 3.79 -6.52 -11.70
CA ILE A 352 3.93 -5.35 -12.59
C ILE A 352 5.31 -5.31 -13.24
N GLN A 353 6.36 -5.48 -12.45
CA GLN A 353 7.75 -5.36 -12.89
C GLN A 353 8.19 -6.56 -13.72
N GLY A 354 7.59 -7.74 -13.50
CA GLY A 354 7.95 -8.97 -14.19
C GLY A 354 7.68 -9.00 -15.70
N VAL A 355 6.99 -7.99 -16.24
CA VAL A 355 6.77 -7.86 -17.69
C VAL A 355 7.69 -6.80 -18.31
N PHE A 356 7.88 -5.66 -17.64
CA PHE A 356 8.54 -4.50 -18.25
C PHE A 356 10.06 -4.50 -18.14
N VAL A 357 10.61 -4.89 -16.99
CA VAL A 357 12.06 -4.78 -16.77
C VAL A 357 12.88 -5.88 -17.47
N PRO A 358 12.41 -7.14 -17.64
CA PRO A 358 13.14 -8.12 -18.44
C PRO A 358 13.20 -7.71 -19.90
N VAL A 359 12.13 -7.11 -20.45
CA VAL A 359 12.10 -6.60 -21.82
C VAL A 359 13.10 -5.45 -22.00
N TYR A 360 13.20 -4.55 -21.02
CA TYR A 360 14.16 -3.46 -21.03
C TYR A 360 15.62 -3.94 -20.89
N LEU A 361 15.89 -4.86 -19.95
CA LEU A 361 17.21 -5.48 -19.79
C LEU A 361 17.62 -6.30 -21.01
N LEU A 362 16.68 -7.05 -21.60
CA LEU A 362 16.89 -7.79 -22.84
C LEU A 362 17.27 -6.84 -23.97
N ALA A 363 16.54 -5.74 -24.15
CA ALA A 363 16.84 -4.72 -25.17
C ALA A 363 18.21 -4.06 -24.94
N PHE A 364 18.58 -3.79 -23.69
CA PHE A 364 19.88 -3.22 -23.33
C PHE A 364 21.03 -4.19 -23.63
N ILE A 365 20.91 -5.46 -23.22
CA ILE A 365 21.92 -6.50 -23.49
C ILE A 365 22.05 -6.74 -24.99
N LEU A 366 20.94 -6.79 -25.73
CA LEU A 366 20.94 -6.89 -27.19
C LEU A 366 21.69 -5.73 -27.88
N ALA A 367 21.61 -4.53 -27.32
CA ALA A 367 22.32 -3.37 -27.86
C ALA A 367 23.84 -3.45 -27.67
N THR A 368 24.31 -4.23 -26.68
CA THR A 368 25.73 -4.41 -26.38
C THR A 368 26.38 -5.64 -27.03
N LEU A 369 25.58 -6.55 -27.61
CA LEU A 369 26.09 -7.82 -28.17
C LEU A 369 26.45 -7.70 -29.67
N PRO A 370 27.57 -8.33 -30.11
CA PRO A 370 27.94 -8.40 -31.52
C PRO A 370 26.92 -9.19 -32.35
N ALA A 371 26.85 -8.91 -33.66
CA ALA A 371 25.77 -9.37 -34.56
C ALA A 371 25.53 -10.88 -34.55
N TYR A 372 26.59 -11.69 -34.48
CA TYR A 372 26.51 -13.15 -34.47
C TYR A 372 25.96 -13.71 -33.15
N ALA A 373 26.16 -13.02 -32.02
CA ALA A 373 25.67 -13.43 -30.70
C ALA A 373 24.21 -13.03 -30.47
N ARG A 374 23.72 -12.00 -31.17
CA ARG A 374 22.33 -11.52 -31.03
C ARG A 374 21.30 -12.57 -31.41
N LEU A 375 21.54 -13.37 -32.45
CA LEU A 375 20.57 -14.36 -32.95
C LEU A 375 20.39 -15.54 -31.99
N ALA A 376 21.49 -16.08 -31.46
CA ALA A 376 21.47 -17.14 -30.44
C ALA A 376 20.88 -16.64 -29.10
N PHE A 377 21.15 -15.38 -28.74
CA PHE A 377 20.61 -14.78 -27.52
C PHE A 377 19.11 -14.48 -27.62
N VAL A 378 18.63 -14.02 -28.77
CA VAL A 378 17.18 -13.78 -29.01
C VAL A 378 16.40 -15.09 -28.97
N THR A 379 16.86 -16.14 -29.62
CA THR A 379 16.16 -17.44 -29.63
C THR A 379 16.13 -18.09 -28.25
N SER A 380 17.25 -18.07 -27.53
CA SER A 380 17.34 -18.59 -26.16
C SER A 380 16.54 -17.74 -25.17
N GLY A 381 16.61 -16.42 -25.29
CA GLY A 381 15.90 -15.45 -24.44
C GLY A 381 14.39 -15.52 -24.63
N LEU A 382 13.89 -15.62 -25.86
CA LEU A 382 12.47 -15.81 -26.14
C LEU A 382 11.98 -17.17 -25.65
N LEU A 383 12.76 -18.24 -25.84
CA LEU A 383 12.39 -19.57 -25.34
C LEU A 383 12.26 -19.56 -23.81
N VAL A 384 13.19 -18.92 -23.09
CA VAL A 384 13.13 -18.78 -21.64
C VAL A 384 11.97 -17.88 -21.20
N LEU A 385 11.67 -16.81 -21.91
CA LEU A 385 10.60 -15.88 -21.56
C LEU A 385 9.20 -16.47 -21.83
N VAL A 386 9.09 -17.36 -22.83
CA VAL A 386 7.86 -18.10 -23.18
C VAL A 386 7.67 -19.35 -22.31
N VAL A 387 8.76 -20.08 -21.99
CA VAL A 387 8.70 -21.36 -21.25
C VAL A 387 8.77 -21.15 -19.74
N LEU A 388 9.46 -20.13 -19.24
CA LEU A 388 9.76 -20.02 -17.81
C LEU A 388 8.79 -19.09 -17.05
N SER A 389 7.89 -19.73 -16.30
CA SER A 389 7.42 -19.33 -14.96
C SER A 389 6.51 -18.10 -14.79
N MET A 390 6.56 -17.07 -15.64
CA MET A 390 5.79 -15.84 -15.40
C MET A 390 4.26 -16.00 -15.54
N PRO A 391 3.72 -16.71 -16.56
CA PRO A 391 2.28 -16.97 -16.66
C PRO A 391 1.77 -17.80 -15.48
N VAL A 392 2.58 -18.78 -15.05
CA VAL A 392 2.25 -19.69 -13.96
C VAL A 392 2.30 -18.97 -12.61
N ALA A 393 3.36 -18.19 -12.34
CA ALA A 393 3.45 -17.40 -11.12
C ALA A 393 2.37 -16.31 -11.06
N ALA A 394 2.04 -15.66 -12.18
CA ALA A 394 0.95 -14.70 -12.26
C ALA A 394 -0.42 -15.37 -12.00
N MET A 395 -0.69 -16.52 -12.63
CA MET A 395 -1.88 -17.34 -12.37
C MET A 395 -2.00 -17.75 -10.89
N LEU A 396 -0.92 -18.28 -10.32
CA LEU A 396 -0.86 -18.66 -8.90
C LEU A 396 -1.14 -17.48 -7.98
N LEU A 397 -0.63 -16.29 -8.32
CA LEU A 397 -0.85 -15.09 -7.54
C LEU A 397 -2.27 -14.54 -7.69
N ILE A 398 -3.01 -14.82 -8.77
CA ILE A 398 -4.39 -14.34 -8.99
C ILE A 398 -5.42 -15.12 -8.15
N ARG A 399 -5.05 -16.32 -7.65
CA ARG A 399 -5.93 -17.18 -6.87
C ARG A 399 -6.56 -16.46 -5.68
N ARG A 400 -7.78 -16.88 -5.35
CA ARG A 400 -8.62 -16.29 -4.30
C ARG A 400 -7.96 -16.38 -2.92
N ASP A 401 -7.37 -17.52 -2.57
CA ASP A 401 -6.63 -17.73 -1.32
C ASP A 401 -5.45 -16.75 -1.16
N VAL A 402 -4.73 -16.45 -2.24
CA VAL A 402 -3.66 -15.44 -2.26
C VAL A 402 -4.23 -14.05 -2.08
N ARG A 403 -5.36 -13.74 -2.70
CA ARG A 403 -6.05 -12.45 -2.55
C ARG A 403 -6.53 -12.25 -1.12
N ASP A 404 -7.22 -13.22 -0.54
CA ASP A 404 -7.75 -13.19 0.82
C ASP A 404 -6.61 -13.09 1.84
N TRP A 405 -5.52 -13.83 1.61
CA TRP A 405 -4.31 -13.71 2.42
C TRP A 405 -3.69 -12.32 2.29
N VAL A 406 -3.52 -11.78 1.08
CA VAL A 406 -3.02 -10.41 0.87
C VAL A 406 -3.92 -9.41 1.60
N ASP A 407 -5.23 -9.48 1.41
CA ASP A 407 -6.21 -8.56 1.97
C ASP A 407 -6.23 -8.59 3.51
N SER A 408 -6.07 -9.76 4.12
CA SER A 408 -5.93 -9.88 5.57
C SER A 408 -4.67 -9.20 6.13
N ARG A 409 -3.60 -9.08 5.32
CA ARG A 409 -2.36 -8.37 5.69
C ARG A 409 -2.35 -6.91 5.24
N LEU A 410 -3.37 -6.50 4.48
CA LEU A 410 -3.44 -5.17 3.91
C LEU A 410 -4.08 -4.19 4.86
#